data_AF-A0A7G2CME2-F1
#
_entry.id   AF-A0A7G2CME2-F1
#
_cell.length_a   1.000
_cell.length_b   1.000
_cell.length_c   1.000
_cell.angle_alpha   90.00
_cell.angle_beta   90.00
_cell.angle_gamma   90.00
#
_symmetry.space_group_name_H-M   'P 1'
#
loop_
_entity.id
_entity.type
_entity.pdbx_description
1 polymer ?
#
loop_
_entity_poly.entity_id
_entity_poly.type
_entity_poly.pdbx_seq_one_letter_code
_entity_poly.pdbx_strand_id
1 'polypeptide(L)'
;MPGPGLLEDGWFREENAQWPGIAQGFKVEKVLYDEPGEFQHLTVFESDTKGPWGKVMTLDGAVQFTDYDEFVYHEMLGHLSLCGHRKPEKVLIIGGGDGGVVREGDQAPGHGKGYCPVRPVGRY
;
A
#
# COMPACT_ATOMS: atom_id res chain seq x y z
N MET A 1 5.28 11.68 -14.33
CA MET A 1 4.95 10.41 -13.66
C MET A 1 4.45 9.46 -14.75
N PRO A 2 4.79 8.17 -14.72
CA PRO A 2 4.16 7.20 -15.61
C PRO A 2 2.64 7.23 -15.41
N GLY A 3 1.88 6.86 -16.44
CA GLY A 3 0.42 6.72 -16.35
C GLY A 3 0.01 5.55 -15.43
N PRO A 4 -1.24 5.08 -15.48
CA PRO A 4 -1.77 4.05 -14.58
C PRO A 4 -1.07 2.67 -14.65
N GLY A 5 -0.11 2.48 -15.55
CA GLY A 5 0.60 1.20 -15.75
C GLY A 5 -0.27 0.08 -16.35
N LEU A 6 -1.55 0.35 -16.60
CA LEU A 6 -2.50 -0.56 -17.26
C LEU A 6 -2.25 -0.57 -18.78
N LEU A 7 -2.09 -1.77 -19.35
CA LEU A 7 -1.78 -1.97 -20.76
C LEU A 7 -2.89 -2.73 -21.48
N GLU A 8 -3.02 -2.49 -22.78
CA GLU A 8 -4.06 -3.10 -23.63
C GLU A 8 -3.96 -4.63 -23.73
N ASP A 9 -2.80 -5.21 -23.39
CA ASP A 9 -2.55 -6.67 -23.38
C ASP A 9 -3.09 -7.38 -22.13
N GLY A 10 -3.79 -6.66 -21.25
CA GLY A 10 -4.38 -7.20 -20.02
C GLY A 10 -3.37 -7.36 -18.89
N TRP A 11 -2.23 -6.68 -18.96
CA TRP A 11 -1.24 -6.63 -17.88
C TRP A 11 -1.11 -5.23 -17.32
N PHE A 12 -0.87 -5.17 -16.03
CA PHE A 12 -0.28 -4.01 -15.38
C PHE A 12 1.25 -4.19 -15.36
N ARG A 13 2.01 -3.16 -15.71
CA ARG A 13 3.48 -3.13 -15.59
C ARG A 13 3.93 -1.90 -14.83
N GLU A 14 4.68 -2.12 -13.77
CA GLU A 14 5.28 -1.08 -12.94
C GLU A 14 6.56 -0.54 -13.60
N GLU A 15 6.39 0.17 -14.71
CA GLU A 15 7.49 0.88 -15.38
C GLU A 15 7.66 2.29 -14.79
N ASN A 16 8.84 2.62 -14.27
CA ASN A 16 9.08 3.93 -13.66
C ASN A 16 10.54 4.39 -13.84
N ALA A 17 10.74 5.70 -13.96
CA ALA A 17 12.06 6.31 -14.05
C ALA A 17 12.88 6.16 -12.75
N GLN A 18 12.23 5.88 -11.62
CA GLN A 18 12.88 5.60 -10.34
C GLN A 18 13.66 4.28 -10.34
N TRP A 19 13.31 3.31 -11.19
CA TRP A 19 13.98 2.01 -11.34
C TRP A 19 14.16 1.65 -12.83
N PRO A 20 15.10 2.31 -13.53
CA PRO A 20 15.26 2.11 -14.97
C PRO A 20 15.71 0.66 -15.30
N GLY A 21 15.06 0.05 -16.30
CA GLY A 21 15.45 -1.25 -16.86
C GLY A 21 14.79 -2.47 -16.21
N ILE A 22 13.88 -2.28 -15.25
CA ILE A 22 13.09 -3.33 -14.62
C ILE A 22 11.62 -2.90 -14.49
N ALA A 23 10.70 -3.86 -14.53
CA ALA A 23 9.30 -3.63 -14.22
C ALA A 23 8.67 -4.91 -13.63
N GLN A 24 7.92 -4.78 -12.55
CA GLN A 24 7.08 -5.87 -12.04
C GLN A 24 5.76 -5.90 -12.82
N GLY A 25 5.29 -7.09 -13.17
CA GLY A 25 4.07 -7.28 -13.96
C GLY A 25 3.02 -8.10 -13.22
N PHE A 26 1.77 -7.63 -13.25
CA PHE A 26 0.61 -8.35 -12.73
C PHE A 26 -0.41 -8.52 -13.84
N LYS A 27 -0.90 -9.74 -14.04
CA LYS A 27 -1.98 -9.97 -14.98
C LYS A 27 -3.28 -9.45 -14.38
N VAL A 28 -4.01 -8.66 -15.14
CA VAL A 28 -5.23 -7.97 -14.68
C VAL A 28 -6.44 -8.82 -15.05
N GLU A 29 -7.21 -9.23 -14.05
CA GLU A 29 -8.51 -9.86 -14.24
C GLU A 29 -9.58 -8.79 -14.47
N LYS A 30 -9.57 -7.75 -13.61
CA LYS A 30 -10.58 -6.69 -13.64
C LYS A 30 -10.07 -5.41 -13.00
N VAL A 31 -10.22 -4.28 -13.69
CA VAL A 31 -10.01 -2.96 -13.08
C VAL A 31 -11.24 -2.61 -12.23
N LEU A 32 -11.00 -2.27 -10.97
CA LEU A 32 -12.03 -1.90 -10.00
C LEU A 32 -12.18 -0.37 -9.89
N TYR A 33 -11.07 0.34 -9.99
CA TYR A 33 -11.01 1.80 -9.90
C TYR A 33 -9.79 2.29 -10.69
N ASP A 34 -9.92 3.37 -11.44
CA ASP A 34 -8.81 3.98 -12.18
C ASP A 34 -9.12 5.45 -12.45
N GLU A 35 -8.70 6.34 -11.56
CA GLU A 35 -8.97 7.78 -11.70
C GLU A 35 -7.80 8.64 -11.19
N PRO A 36 -7.55 9.79 -11.85
CA PRO A 36 -6.67 10.81 -11.31
C PRO A 36 -7.33 11.50 -10.10
N GLY A 37 -6.67 11.47 -8.94
CA GLY A 37 -7.01 12.27 -7.77
C GLY A 37 -6.40 13.68 -7.82
N GLU A 38 -6.53 14.44 -6.73
CA GLU A 38 -5.97 15.80 -6.66
C GLU A 38 -4.43 15.81 -6.75
N PHE A 39 -3.80 14.78 -6.16
CA PHE A 39 -2.35 14.70 -6.01
C PHE A 39 -1.70 13.57 -6.80
N GLN A 40 -2.43 12.48 -7.03
CA GLN A 40 -1.89 11.23 -7.57
C GLN A 40 -2.95 10.47 -8.37
N HIS A 41 -2.53 9.63 -9.32
CA HIS A 41 -3.42 8.71 -10.02
C HIS A 41 -3.60 7.43 -9.20
N LEU A 42 -4.84 7.11 -8.81
CA LEU A 42 -5.17 5.91 -8.07
C LEU A 42 -5.72 4.84 -9.01
N THR A 43 -5.08 3.67 -9.01
CA THR A 43 -5.57 2.49 -9.72
C THR A 43 -5.73 1.33 -8.73
N VAL A 44 -6.87 0.65 -8.79
CA VAL A 44 -7.16 -0.56 -8.04
C VAL A 44 -7.66 -1.62 -9.01
N PHE A 45 -7.07 -2.81 -8.98
CA PHE A 45 -7.47 -3.91 -9.85
C PHE A 45 -7.39 -5.25 -9.13
N GLU A 46 -8.16 -6.23 -9.62
CA GLU A 46 -8.03 -7.64 -9.27
C GLU A 46 -7.01 -8.26 -10.22
N SER A 47 -6.01 -8.93 -9.65
CA SER A 47 -5.04 -9.72 -10.39
C SER A 47 -5.61 -11.07 -10.82
N ASP A 48 -4.92 -11.77 -11.72
CA ASP A 48 -5.31 -13.10 -12.20
C ASP A 48 -5.58 -14.06 -11.04
N THR A 49 -6.80 -14.61 -11.02
CA THR A 49 -7.28 -15.54 -9.99
C THR A 49 -6.51 -16.85 -9.89
N LYS A 50 -5.68 -17.17 -10.90
CA LYS A 50 -4.73 -18.30 -10.84
C LYS A 50 -3.48 -17.98 -10.02
N GLY A 51 -3.22 -16.70 -9.79
CA GLY A 51 -2.15 -16.21 -8.93
C GLY A 51 -2.63 -15.90 -7.51
N PRO A 52 -1.70 -15.64 -6.59
CA PRO A 52 -2.04 -15.44 -5.18
C PRO A 52 -2.41 -13.99 -4.82
N TRP A 53 -2.13 -13.02 -5.69
CA TRP A 53 -1.99 -11.60 -5.30
C TRP A 53 -3.30 -10.89 -4.92
N GLY A 54 -4.46 -11.39 -5.36
CA GLY A 54 -5.75 -10.77 -5.04
C GLY A 54 -5.89 -9.36 -5.62
N LYS A 55 -6.36 -8.41 -4.81
CA LYS A 55 -6.44 -7.00 -5.18
C LYS A 55 -5.07 -6.33 -5.09
N VAL A 56 -4.81 -5.42 -6.03
CA VAL A 56 -3.60 -4.63 -6.11
C VAL A 56 -3.99 -3.16 -6.15
N MET A 57 -3.38 -2.35 -5.29
CA MET A 57 -3.53 -0.89 -5.30
C MET A 57 -2.23 -0.25 -5.76
N THR A 58 -2.33 0.74 -6.65
CA THR A 58 -1.19 1.51 -7.14
C THR A 58 -1.47 3.01 -7.05
N LEU A 59 -0.40 3.79 -6.88
CA LEU A 59 -0.41 5.24 -6.93
C LEU A 59 0.64 5.70 -7.93
N ASP A 60 0.23 6.49 -8.93
CA ASP A 60 1.10 6.96 -10.02
C ASP A 60 1.85 5.81 -10.73
N GLY A 61 1.16 4.67 -10.88
CA GLY A 61 1.71 3.45 -11.49
C GLY A 61 2.70 2.67 -10.62
N ALA A 62 2.92 3.05 -9.35
CA ALA A 62 3.73 2.32 -8.40
C ALA A 62 2.86 1.49 -7.44
N VAL A 63 3.16 0.20 -7.30
CA VAL A 63 2.41 -0.71 -6.43
C VAL A 63 2.59 -0.30 -4.98
N GLN A 64 1.48 -0.15 -4.26
CA GLN A 64 1.49 0.19 -2.84
C GLN A 64 1.39 -1.07 -1.98
N PHE A 65 0.46 -1.98 -2.32
CA PHE A 65 0.30 -3.27 -1.66
C PHE A 65 -0.57 -4.23 -2.49
N THR A 66 -0.46 -5.51 -2.16
CA THR A 66 -1.37 -6.57 -2.62
C THR A 66 -2.02 -7.26 -1.42
N ASP A 67 -3.18 -7.89 -1.61
CA ASP A 67 -3.83 -8.68 -0.53
C ASP A 67 -2.91 -9.79 -0.01
N TYR A 68 -2.00 -10.31 -0.84
CA TYR A 68 -1.17 -11.45 -0.50
C TYR A 68 0.02 -11.12 0.39
N ASP A 69 0.62 -9.93 0.25
CA ASP A 69 1.92 -9.60 0.87
C ASP A 69 1.93 -8.32 1.71
N GLU A 70 0.81 -7.59 1.80
CA GLU A 70 0.69 -6.35 2.60
C GLU A 70 1.17 -6.53 4.04
N PHE A 71 0.91 -7.71 4.62
CA PHE A 71 1.20 -8.01 6.02
C PHE A 71 2.68 -7.86 6.33
N VAL A 72 3.57 -8.18 5.38
CA VAL A 72 5.02 -8.12 5.60
C VAL A 72 5.46 -6.70 5.92
N TYR A 73 5.00 -5.73 5.13
CA TYR A 73 5.36 -4.33 5.32
C TYR A 73 4.69 -3.75 6.58
N HIS A 74 3.40 -4.01 6.75
CA HIS A 74 2.64 -3.45 7.88
C HIS A 74 3.10 -4.00 9.23
N GLU A 75 3.30 -5.32 9.34
CA GLU A 75 3.76 -5.94 10.58
C GLU A 75 5.17 -5.45 10.93
N MET A 76 6.06 -5.37 9.94
CA MET A 76 7.42 -4.91 10.18
C MET A 76 7.45 -3.46 10.65
N LEU A 77 6.70 -2.55 10.02
CA LEU A 77 6.65 -1.16 10.47
C LEU A 77 5.99 -0.99 11.84
N GLY A 78 4.87 -1.68 12.07
CA GLY A 78 4.15 -1.62 13.34
C GLY A 78 4.97 -2.22 14.48
N HIS A 79 5.30 -3.50 14.38
CA HIS A 79 5.88 -4.25 15.49
C HIS A 79 7.34 -3.89 15.75
N LEU A 80 8.19 -3.66 14.73
CA LEU A 80 9.60 -3.30 15.01
C LEU A 80 9.72 -1.97 15.74
N SER A 81 8.93 -0.97 15.33
CA SER A 81 8.98 0.35 15.95
C SER A 81 8.45 0.34 17.38
N LEU A 82 7.36 -0.39 17.65
CA LEU A 82 6.72 -0.45 18.96
C LEU A 82 7.44 -1.39 19.94
N CYS A 83 7.90 -2.56 19.49
CA CYS A 83 8.67 -3.48 20.34
C CYS A 83 10.06 -2.91 20.72
N GLY A 84 10.62 -2.01 19.92
CA GLY A 84 11.86 -1.31 20.24
C GLY A 84 11.72 -0.25 21.35
N HIS A 85 10.50 0.17 21.67
CA HIS A 85 10.22 1.21 22.66
C HIS A 85 9.62 0.60 23.94
N ARG A 86 10.12 0.98 25.13
CA ARG A 86 9.72 0.32 26.39
C ARG A 86 8.25 0.51 26.78
N LYS A 87 7.67 1.66 26.44
CA LYS A 87 6.28 2.02 26.77
C LYS A 87 5.73 3.03 25.76
N PRO A 88 5.45 2.61 24.52
CA PRO A 88 4.84 3.52 23.54
C PRO A 88 3.44 3.88 24.06
N GLU A 89 3.09 5.18 24.05
CA GLU A 89 1.78 5.67 24.52
C GLU A 89 1.08 6.57 23.49
N LYS A 90 1.85 7.21 22.61
CA LYS A 90 1.36 8.07 21.54
C LYS A 90 2.17 7.77 20.29
N VAL A 91 1.47 7.36 19.23
CA VAL A 91 2.07 6.98 17.95
C VAL A 91 1.57 7.97 16.90
N LEU A 92 2.49 8.42 16.04
CA LEU A 92 2.17 9.25 14.88
C LEU A 92 2.48 8.44 13.63
N ILE A 93 1.47 8.21 12.81
CA ILE A 93 1.62 7.62 11.47
C ILE A 93 1.40 8.74 10.45
N ILE A 94 2.38 8.92 9.57
CA ILE A 94 2.34 9.88 8.46
C ILE A 94 2.19 9.05 7.18
N GLY A 95 1.16 9.35 6.38
CA GLY A 95 0.76 8.47 5.28
C GLY A 95 -0.08 7.29 5.80
N GLY A 96 0.10 6.10 5.23
CA GLY A 96 -0.62 4.89 5.64
C GLY A 96 -2.15 5.00 5.48
N GLY A 97 -2.58 5.63 4.37
CA GLY A 97 -4.00 5.87 4.09
C GLY A 97 -4.84 4.60 3.92
N ASP A 98 -4.18 3.46 3.72
CA ASP A 98 -4.75 2.11 3.66
C ASP A 98 -5.07 1.52 5.05
N GLY A 99 -4.47 2.06 6.12
CA GLY A 99 -4.73 1.66 7.50
C GLY A 99 -4.01 0.40 8.00
N GLY A 100 -3.18 -0.26 7.18
CA GLY A 100 -2.49 -1.48 7.57
C GLY A 100 -1.53 -1.29 8.73
N VAL A 101 -0.72 -0.23 8.73
CA VAL A 101 0.20 0.08 9.84
C VAL A 101 -0.56 0.39 11.14
N VAL A 102 -1.74 1.02 11.04
CA VAL A 102 -2.59 1.34 12.20
C VAL A 102 -3.13 0.06 12.83
N ARG A 103 -3.60 -0.87 11.99
CA ARG A 103 -4.08 -2.18 12.40
C ARG A 103 -3.01 -2.95 13.19
N GLU A 104 -1.76 -2.93 12.72
CA GLU A 104 -0.67 -3.62 13.40
C GLU A 104 -0.23 -2.91 14.70
N GLY A 105 -0.27 -1.58 14.71
CA GLY A 105 0.03 -0.80 15.91
C GLY A 105 -0.89 -1.12 17.09
N ASP A 106 -2.18 -1.37 16.82
CA ASP A 106 -3.16 -1.77 17.83
C ASP A 106 -2.95 -3.20 18.36
N GLN A 107 -2.24 -4.05 17.62
CA GLN A 107 -1.94 -5.44 18.00
C GLN A 107 -0.59 -5.59 18.72
N ALA A 108 0.28 -4.59 18.67
CA ALA A 108 1.63 -4.70 19.20
C ALA A 108 1.68 -4.85 20.74
N PRO A 109 2.49 -5.77 21.27
CA PRO A 109 2.60 -6.01 22.70
C PRO A 109 3.26 -4.83 23.44
N GLY A 110 2.75 -4.52 24.64
CA GLY A 110 3.34 -3.47 25.51
C GLY A 110 2.80 -2.05 25.26
N HIS A 111 1.89 -1.86 24.30
CA HIS A 111 1.20 -0.59 24.10
C HIS A 111 -0.04 -0.49 25.01
N GLY A 112 -0.13 0.60 25.79
CA GLY A 112 -1.40 0.97 26.43
C GLY A 112 -2.24 1.69 25.38
N LYS A 113 -3.36 1.09 24.94
CA LYS A 113 -4.24 1.57 23.86
C LYS A 113 -4.35 3.11 23.81
N GLY A 114 -3.46 3.72 23.03
CA GLY A 114 -3.27 5.16 22.96
C GLY A 114 -3.71 5.63 21.59
N TYR A 115 -4.59 6.63 21.57
CA TYR A 115 -5.17 7.22 20.37
C TYR A 115 -4.08 7.52 19.32
N CYS A 116 -4.14 6.84 18.17
CA CYS A 116 -3.24 7.04 17.04
C CYS A 116 -3.94 7.88 15.96
N PRO A 117 -3.77 9.22 15.93
CA PRO A 117 -4.33 10.03 14.88
C PRO A 117 -3.56 9.74 13.59
N VAL A 118 -4.18 9.01 12.67
CA VAL A 118 -3.76 9.00 11.27
C VAL A 118 -4.03 10.41 10.74
N ARG A 119 -2.96 11.15 10.40
CA ARG A 119 -3.13 12.38 9.64
C ARG A 119 -2.98 12.04 8.16
N PRO A 120 -4.06 12.08 7.37
CA PRO A 120 -3.93 11.99 5.92
C PRO A 120 -3.03 13.14 5.47
N VAL A 121 -1.97 12.79 4.73
CA VAL A 121 -1.14 13.79 4.05
C VAL A 121 -1.86 14.08 2.74
N GLY A 122 -2.74 15.09 2.75
CA GLY A 122 -3.62 15.39 1.63
C GLY A 122 -4.83 14.45 1.59
N ARG A 123 -6.03 15.01 1.39
CA ARG A 123 -7.19 14.21 0.98
C ARG A 123 -6.94 13.85 -0.49
N TYR A 124 -7.05 12.57 -0.84
CA TYR A 124 -6.96 12.09 -2.23
C TYR A 124 -8.06 12.68 -3.09
#